data_AF-A0AAW2UUF7-F1
#
_entry.id   AF-A0AAW2UUF7-F1
#
_cell.length_a   1.000
_cell.length_b   1.000
_cell.length_c   1.000
_cell.angle_alpha   90.00
_cell.angle_beta   90.00
_cell.angle_gamma   90.00
#
_symmetry.space_group_name_H-M   'P 1'
#
loop_
_entity.id
_entity.type
_entity.pdbx_description
1 polymer ?
#
loop_
_entity_poly.entity_id
_entity_poly.type
_entity_poly.pdbx_seq_one_letter_code
_entity_poly.pdbx_strand_id
1 'polypeptide(L)'
;MKPLVIQARANTRTESAKIQNRRLRKKFNGTATKPRLSVFCSDKQLYAMLVDDQNKKCLFYGSTLQKSIRKDQSCTTVEAAERVGEELIKTCIDLNINEITSYDRNGLARGERMQAFEIAVARHGFLPR
;
A
#
# COMPACT_ATOMS: atom_id res chain seq x y z
N MET A 1 -30.98 11.61 39.60
CA MET A 1 -29.51 11.59 39.76
C MET A 1 -28.87 11.73 38.39
N LYS A 2 -27.91 12.64 38.18
CA LYS A 2 -27.15 12.71 36.92
C LYS A 2 -26.16 11.53 36.87
N PRO A 3 -26.11 10.74 35.79
CA PRO A 3 -25.13 9.68 35.67
C PRO A 3 -23.73 10.30 35.59
N LEU A 4 -22.79 9.74 36.37
CA LEU A 4 -21.37 10.07 36.29
C LEU A 4 -20.84 9.59 34.93
N VAL A 5 -20.72 10.51 33.98
CA VAL A 5 -20.05 10.26 32.71
C VAL A 5 -18.54 10.39 32.94
N ILE A 6 -17.87 9.26 33.13
CA ILE A 6 -16.40 9.20 33.16
C ILE A 6 -15.92 9.35 31.71
N GLN A 7 -15.60 10.58 31.30
CA GLN A 7 -14.91 10.80 30.03
C GLN A 7 -13.41 10.52 30.22
N ALA A 8 -12.88 9.55 29.47
CA ALA A 8 -11.46 9.21 29.51
C ALA A 8 -10.61 10.44 29.17
N ARG A 9 -9.80 10.90 30.14
CA ARG A 9 -8.80 11.96 29.94
C ARG A 9 -7.50 11.36 29.41
N ALA A 10 -7.49 10.85 28.20
CA ALA A 10 -6.24 10.57 27.50
C ALA A 10 -6.53 10.31 26.02
N ASN A 11 -6.01 11.17 25.14
CA ASN A 11 -5.65 10.70 23.81
C ASN A 11 -4.54 9.66 24.03
N THR A 12 -4.88 8.36 24.01
CA THR A 12 -3.89 7.29 24.01
C THR A 12 -2.91 7.58 22.89
N ARG A 13 -1.62 7.71 23.20
CA ARG A 13 -0.60 8.11 22.22
C ARG A 13 -0.54 7.06 21.11
N THR A 14 -1.18 7.34 19.98
CA THR A 14 -1.13 6.46 18.81
C THR A 14 0.32 6.40 18.31
N GLU A 15 0.90 5.20 18.24
CA GLU A 15 2.24 5.04 17.68
C GLU A 15 2.30 5.66 16.28
N SER A 16 3.34 6.46 16.00
CA SER A 16 3.49 7.05 14.67
C SER A 16 3.61 5.96 13.60
N ALA A 17 3.05 6.22 12.41
CA ALA A 17 3.16 5.31 11.27
C ALA A 17 4.61 4.90 10.99
N LYS A 18 5.56 5.85 11.12
CA LYS A 18 7.00 5.59 10.95
C LYS A 18 7.51 4.49 11.90
N ILE A 19 7.08 4.49 13.16
CA ILE A 19 7.48 3.48 14.15
C ILE A 19 6.87 2.12 13.80
N GLN A 20 5.59 2.09 13.43
CA GLN A 20 4.91 0.86 13.02
C GLN A 20 5.59 0.23 11.80
N ASN A 21 5.87 1.02 10.77
CA ASN A 21 6.53 0.56 9.54
C ASN A 21 7.94 0.05 9.83
N ARG A 22 8.70 0.74 10.69
CA ARG A 22 10.03 0.28 11.12
C ARG A 22 9.96 -1.06 11.83
N ARG A 23 8.92 -1.31 12.64
CA ARG A 23 8.72 -2.60 13.31
C ARG A 23 8.40 -3.72 12.30
N LEU A 24 7.52 -3.45 11.33
CA LEU A 24 7.19 -4.41 10.27
C LEU A 24 8.42 -4.77 9.42
N ARG A 25 9.22 -3.76 9.04
CA ARG A 25 10.47 -3.95 8.27
C ARG A 25 11.56 -4.71 9.02
N LYS A 26 11.52 -4.77 10.35
CA LYS A 26 12.44 -5.62 11.14
C LYS A 26 12.06 -7.10 11.08
N LYS A 27 10.76 -7.39 10.91
CA LYS A 27 10.23 -8.76 10.92
C LYS A 27 10.25 -9.38 9.53
N PHE A 28 10.02 -8.56 8.50
CA PHE A 28 9.85 -9.02 7.13
C PHE A 28 10.89 -8.33 6.23
N ASN A 29 11.74 -9.13 5.60
CA ASN A 29 12.72 -8.67 4.64
C ASN A 29 12.29 -9.11 3.24
N GLY A 30 12.08 -8.16 2.33
CA GLY A 30 11.78 -8.45 0.93
C GLY A 30 13.00 -9.00 0.19
N THR A 31 12.78 -9.95 -0.71
CA THR A 31 13.78 -10.51 -1.62
C THR A 31 13.33 -10.32 -3.07
N ALA A 32 14.18 -10.63 -4.06
CA ALA A 32 13.79 -10.56 -5.47
C ALA A 32 12.58 -11.45 -5.80
N THR A 33 12.47 -12.64 -5.20
CA THR A 33 11.38 -13.60 -5.45
C THR A 33 10.15 -13.36 -4.60
N LYS A 34 10.35 -12.82 -3.39
CA LYS A 34 9.28 -12.44 -2.47
C LYS A 34 9.51 -11.02 -1.94
N PRO A 35 9.24 -9.99 -2.75
CA PRO A 35 9.53 -8.61 -2.39
C PRO A 35 8.57 -8.08 -1.33
N ARG A 36 8.90 -6.90 -0.81
CA ARG A 36 8.06 -6.13 0.10
C ARG A 36 7.25 -5.11 -0.70
N LEU A 37 5.93 -5.08 -0.47
CA LEU A 37 5.03 -4.07 -1.02
C LEU A 37 4.81 -2.97 0.03
N SER A 38 5.09 -1.73 -0.36
CA SER A 38 4.81 -0.53 0.44
C SER A 38 3.87 0.38 -0.33
N VAL A 39 2.72 0.67 0.25
CA VAL A 39 1.71 1.55 -0.33
C VAL A 39 1.46 2.73 0.58
N PHE A 40 1.48 3.92 0.02
CA PHE A 40 1.15 5.17 0.70
C PHE A 40 -0.02 5.82 -0.03
N CYS A 41 -1.07 6.12 0.71
CA CYS A 41 -2.24 6.83 0.22
C CYS A 41 -2.36 8.15 0.99
N SER A 42 -2.38 9.25 0.25
CA SER A 42 -2.75 10.57 0.77
C SER A 42 -4.18 10.91 0.35
N ASP A 43 -4.68 12.07 0.77
CA ASP A 43 -6.00 12.57 0.37
C ASP A 43 -6.13 12.79 -1.14
N LYS A 44 -5.00 12.92 -1.85
CA LYS A 44 -4.97 13.26 -3.27
C LYS A 44 -4.45 12.13 -4.16
N GLN A 45 -3.45 11.40 -3.70
CA GLN A 45 -2.66 10.49 -4.55
C GLN A 45 -2.29 9.21 -3.81
N LEU A 46 -2.11 8.13 -4.58
CA LEU A 46 -1.59 6.85 -4.13
C LEU A 46 -0.25 6.55 -4.79
N TYR A 47 0.65 5.97 -4.01
CA TYR A 47 1.97 5.53 -4.42
C TYR A 47 2.18 4.09 -3.96
N ALA A 48 2.64 3.24 -4.85
CA ALA A 48 2.94 1.84 -4.59
C ALA A 48 4.38 1.54 -5.00
N MET A 49 5.09 0.79 -4.15
CA MET A 49 6.46 0.36 -4.38
C MET A 49 6.62 -1.11 -4.07
N LEU A 50 7.24 -1.84 -5.00
CA LEU A 50 7.71 -3.21 -4.79
C LEU A 50 9.22 -3.17 -4.62
N VAL A 51 9.72 -3.63 -3.48
CA VAL A 51 11.12 -3.46 -3.07
C VAL A 51 11.76 -4.80 -2.73
N ASP A 52 12.95 -5.01 -3.29
CA ASP A 52 13.91 -6.02 -2.86
C ASP A 52 14.86 -5.40 -1.83
N ASP A 53 14.71 -5.77 -0.56
CA ASP A 53 15.49 -5.21 0.55
C ASP A 53 16.92 -5.78 0.60
N GLN A 54 17.15 -6.98 0.05
CA GLN A 54 18.49 -7.59 0.00
C GLN A 54 19.39 -6.84 -0.98
N ASN A 55 18.87 -6.62 -2.19
CA ASN A 55 19.62 -5.92 -3.25
C ASN A 55 19.43 -4.40 -3.21
N LYS A 56 18.59 -3.89 -2.29
CA LYS A 56 18.21 -2.47 -2.17
C LYS A 56 17.68 -1.89 -3.50
N LYS A 57 16.93 -2.69 -4.24
CA LYS A 57 16.38 -2.32 -5.56
C LYS A 57 14.88 -2.14 -5.48
N CYS A 58 14.39 -1.11 -6.16
CA CYS A 58 12.98 -0.95 -6.44
C CYS A 58 12.65 -1.74 -7.71
N LEU A 59 11.80 -2.76 -7.57
CA LEU A 59 11.36 -3.60 -8.69
C LEU A 59 10.20 -2.93 -9.45
N PHE A 60 9.34 -2.21 -8.73
CA PHE A 60 8.20 -1.50 -9.30
C PHE A 60 7.95 -0.21 -8.53
N TYR A 61 7.62 0.86 -9.27
CA TYR A 61 7.11 2.11 -8.72
C TYR A 61 5.92 2.60 -9.55
N GLY A 62 4.75 2.67 -8.91
CA GLY A 62 3.52 3.15 -9.51
C GLY A 62 2.91 4.30 -8.72
N SER A 63 2.40 5.30 -9.42
CA SER A 63 1.70 6.42 -8.80
C SER A 63 0.51 6.87 -9.62
N THR A 64 -0.55 7.29 -8.94
CA THR A 64 -1.70 7.95 -9.57
C THR A 64 -1.35 9.30 -10.22
N LEU A 65 -0.13 9.82 -10.05
CA LEU A 65 0.37 11.00 -10.77
C LEU A 65 1.01 10.67 -12.13
N GLN A 66 1.40 9.42 -12.36
CA GLN A 66 2.07 9.05 -13.60
C GLN A 66 1.11 9.12 -14.78
N LYS A 67 1.55 9.76 -15.86
CA LYS A 67 0.76 9.87 -17.10
C LYS A 67 0.49 8.51 -17.74
N SER A 68 1.44 7.58 -17.64
CA SER A 68 1.29 6.19 -18.12
C SER A 68 0.13 5.45 -17.48
N ILE A 69 -0.12 5.72 -16.19
CA ILE A 69 -1.22 5.13 -15.42
C ILE A 69 -2.56 5.80 -15.77
N ARG A 70 -2.58 7.13 -15.82
CA ARG A 70 -3.81 7.89 -16.08
C ARG A 70 -4.32 7.71 -17.50
N LYS A 71 -3.42 7.61 -18.49
CA LYS A 71 -3.67 7.57 -19.95
C LYS A 71 -4.43 8.80 -20.46
N ASP A 72 -5.59 9.10 -19.87
CA ASP A 72 -6.48 10.22 -20.19
C ASP A 72 -6.59 11.21 -19.02
N GLN A 73 -6.85 12.48 -19.36
CA GLN A 73 -7.00 13.57 -18.38
C GLN A 73 -8.26 13.43 -17.52
N SER A 74 -9.29 12.72 -18.01
CA SER A 74 -10.56 12.47 -17.32
C SER A 74 -10.51 11.35 -16.26
N CYS A 75 -9.40 10.61 -16.19
CA CYS A 75 -9.26 9.49 -15.24
C CYS A 75 -9.38 9.97 -13.80
N THR A 76 -10.32 9.37 -13.06
CA THR A 76 -10.48 9.64 -11.63
C THR A 76 -9.28 9.09 -10.85
N THR A 77 -9.06 9.62 -9.64
CA THR A 77 -7.95 9.12 -8.79
C THR A 77 -8.17 7.69 -8.28
N VAL A 78 -9.43 7.23 -8.24
CA VAL A 78 -9.80 5.86 -7.84
C VAL A 78 -9.49 4.87 -8.97
N GLU A 79 -9.93 5.17 -10.20
CA GLU A 79 -9.58 4.36 -11.38
C GLU A 79 -8.06 4.33 -11.60
N ALA A 80 -7.38 5.46 -11.39
CA ALA A 80 -5.92 5.49 -11.46
C ALA A 80 -5.29 4.56 -10.42
N ALA A 81 -5.86 4.45 -9.21
CA ALA A 81 -5.36 3.55 -8.16
C ALA A 81 -5.60 2.07 -8.51
N GLU A 82 -6.73 1.73 -9.12
CA GLU A 82 -6.99 0.39 -9.66
C GLU A 82 -5.93 0.00 -10.69
N ARG A 83 -5.65 0.90 -11.64
CA ARG A 83 -4.61 0.69 -12.68
C ARG A 83 -3.19 0.57 -12.12
N VAL A 84 -2.87 1.28 -11.03
CA VAL A 84 -1.59 1.07 -10.31
C VAL A 84 -1.49 -0.36 -9.80
N GLY A 85 -2.60 -0.94 -9.31
CA GLY A 85 -2.67 -2.33 -8.90
C GLY A 85 -2.45 -3.28 -10.09
N GLU A 86 -3.12 -3.04 -11.22
CA GLU A 86 -2.97 -3.86 -12.43
C GLU A 86 -1.54 -3.84 -12.99
N GLU A 87 -0.91 -2.67 -13.11
CA GLU A 87 0.49 -2.55 -13.57
C GLU A 87 1.48 -3.19 -12.60
N LEU A 88 1.20 -3.15 -11.29
CA LEU A 88 2.00 -3.87 -10.30
C LEU A 88 1.95 -5.37 -10.55
N ILE A 89 0.76 -5.92 -10.78
CA ILE A 89 0.58 -7.34 -11.08
C ILE A 89 1.30 -7.72 -12.37
N LYS A 90 1.15 -6.93 -13.42
CA LYS A 90 1.84 -7.15 -14.69
C LYS A 90 3.36 -7.21 -14.47
N THR A 91 3.90 -6.28 -13.70
CA THR A 91 5.33 -6.27 -13.35
C THR A 91 5.73 -7.49 -12.54
N CYS A 92 4.89 -7.95 -11.61
CA CYS A 92 5.14 -9.19 -10.86
C CYS A 92 5.17 -10.41 -11.79
N ILE A 93 4.26 -10.50 -12.76
CA ILE A 93 4.22 -11.60 -13.74
C ILE A 93 5.48 -11.57 -14.62
N ASP A 94 5.86 -10.40 -15.13
CA ASP A 94 7.04 -10.22 -15.98
C ASP A 94 8.35 -10.57 -15.24
N LEU A 95 8.38 -10.37 -13.92
CA LEU A 95 9.50 -10.70 -13.04
C LEU A 95 9.38 -12.07 -12.36
N ASN A 96 8.37 -12.88 -12.70
CA ASN A 96 8.10 -14.20 -12.11
C ASN A 96 7.98 -14.20 -10.57
N ILE A 97 7.38 -13.15 -10.02
CA ILE A 97 7.14 -12.98 -8.58
C ILE A 97 5.78 -13.59 -8.24
N ASN A 98 5.75 -14.57 -7.35
CA ASN A 98 4.51 -15.31 -7.00
C ASN A 98 3.90 -14.88 -5.66
N GLU A 99 4.68 -14.25 -4.78
CA GLU A 99 4.26 -13.94 -3.42
C GLU A 99 4.88 -12.62 -2.95
N ILE A 100 4.14 -11.87 -2.13
CA ILE A 100 4.63 -10.65 -1.48
C ILE A 100 4.85 -10.96 0.00
N THR A 101 6.10 -10.81 0.48
CA THR A 101 6.47 -11.16 1.86
C THR A 101 5.77 -10.27 2.90
N SER A 102 5.61 -8.99 2.59
CA SER A 102 4.93 -8.06 3.49
C SER A 102 4.25 -6.94 2.73
N TYR A 103 3.10 -6.54 3.25
CA TYR A 103 2.30 -5.42 2.75
C TYR A 103 2.19 -4.34 3.83
N ASP A 104 2.87 -3.21 3.61
CA ASP A 104 2.85 -2.05 4.49
C ASP A 104 1.95 -0.95 3.90
N ARG A 105 0.94 -0.54 4.67
CA ARG A 105 -0.03 0.50 4.30
C ARG A 105 0.33 1.89 4.84
N ASN A 106 1.54 2.03 5.39
CA ASN A 106 2.13 3.25 5.93
C ASN A 106 1.22 4.06 6.89
N GLY A 107 0.32 3.38 7.63
CA GLY A 107 -0.45 3.96 8.74
C GLY A 107 -1.63 4.88 8.40
N LEU A 108 -2.00 5.08 7.13
CA LEU A 108 -3.10 5.96 6.68
C LEU A 108 -4.16 5.23 5.85
N ALA A 109 -4.31 3.93 6.13
CA ALA A 109 -4.89 2.96 5.23
C ALA A 109 -6.42 2.91 5.21
N ARG A 110 -7.13 4.00 4.95
CA ARG A 110 -8.60 3.95 4.74
C ARG A 110 -9.06 4.97 3.73
N GLY A 111 -9.64 4.49 2.62
CA GLY A 111 -10.26 5.30 1.59
C GLY A 111 -10.52 4.48 0.32
N GLU A 112 -11.41 4.99 -0.54
CA GLU A 112 -11.86 4.30 -1.76
C GLU A 112 -10.71 3.97 -2.71
N ARG A 113 -9.69 4.85 -2.82
CA ARG A 113 -8.49 4.60 -3.64
C ARG A 113 -7.67 3.41 -3.15
N MET A 114 -7.49 3.30 -1.83
CA MET A 114 -6.72 2.20 -1.25
C MET A 114 -7.47 0.88 -1.46
N GLN A 115 -8.79 0.91 -1.28
CA GLN A 115 -9.65 -0.25 -1.53
C GLN A 115 -9.61 -0.65 -3.01
N ALA A 116 -9.71 0.29 -3.94
CA ALA A 116 -9.62 0.01 -5.38
C ALA A 116 -8.27 -0.65 -5.74
N PHE A 117 -7.17 -0.13 -5.19
CA PHE A 117 -5.84 -0.74 -5.35
C PHE A 117 -5.78 -2.16 -4.74
N GLU A 118 -6.23 -2.35 -3.50
CA GLU A 118 -6.21 -3.65 -2.80
C GLU A 118 -7.08 -4.68 -3.54
N ILE A 119 -8.26 -4.29 -4.04
CA ILE A 119 -9.15 -5.15 -4.83
C ILE A 119 -8.46 -5.60 -6.11
N ALA A 120 -7.81 -4.69 -6.84
CA ALA A 120 -7.08 -5.03 -8.06
C ALA A 120 -5.99 -6.07 -7.78
N VAL A 121 -5.18 -5.87 -6.75
CA VAL A 121 -4.09 -6.79 -6.39
C VAL A 121 -4.62 -8.14 -5.88
N ALA A 122 -5.70 -8.12 -5.08
CA ALA A 122 -6.31 -9.34 -4.51
C ALA A 122 -7.00 -10.23 -5.56
N ARG A 123 -7.52 -9.65 -6.66
CA ARG A 123 -8.07 -10.44 -7.79
C ARG A 123 -7.05 -11.42 -8.37
N HIS A 124 -5.76 -11.09 -8.30
CA HIS A 124 -4.66 -11.89 -8.82
C HIS A 124 -3.96 -12.75 -7.74
N GLY A 125 -4.48 -12.80 -6.52
CA GLY A 125 -4.01 -13.72 -5.47
C GLY A 125 -2.79 -13.26 -4.68
N PHE A 126 -2.29 -12.04 -4.88
CA PHE A 126 -1.09 -11.52 -4.20
C PHE A 126 -1.36 -10.99 -2.78
N LEU A 127 -2.62 -10.71 -2.43
CA LEU A 127 -3.04 -10.28 -1.11
C LEU A 127 -4.21 -11.15 -0.63
N PRO A 128 -4.27 -11.50 0.68
CA PRO A 128 -5.44 -12.15 1.24
C PRO A 128 -6.66 -11.21 1.16
N ARG A 129 -7.82 -11.77 0.78
CA ARG A 129 -9.11 -11.07 0.78
C ARG A 129 -9.59 -10.75 2.20
#